data_AF-A0A218QTG8-F1
#
_entry.id   AF-A0A218QTG8-F1
#
_cell.length_a   1.000
_cell.length_b   1.000
_cell.length_c   1.000
_cell.angle_alpha   90.00
_cell.angle_beta   90.00
_cell.angle_gamma   90.00
#
_symmetry.space_group_name_H-M   'P 1'
#
loop_
_entity.id
_entity.type
_entity.pdbx_description
1 polymer ?
#
loop_
_entity_poly.entity_id
_entity_poly.type
_entity_poly.pdbx_seq_one_letter_code
_entity_poly.pdbx_strand_id
1 'polypeptide(L)'
;MSYSNSTVDLDTLLRTLTQDSEQVALNTNCIENKTNVQNPLSRENLLSEVEALELRRLEARVELGLKAFWEIGQALSQIRDKRLYRETHKTFEEYCITRWEMSRRSAYQLIGAAIVVENVRNCAQILPLNEAQARPLVALPPEQQREAWKTAVSTAANGKVTAVHVAQVAREYHRASVPTTSRNKNTFDQQKQSAKNSTPSITPSCWNCSHCSREFVDNPQNFYCYQLGKLNFIEKNGNQRAAECELWTYRGGESAQIKKPRLPLRETFTLTLQLPADLQPLIQDAAKESGLVVVDWVAKVLSEAVFTSHATQSTHIHQDFIDVSGSEVA
;
A
#
# COMPACT_ATOMS: atom_id res chain seq x y z
N MET A 1 42.06 -42.63 8.03
CA MET A 1 40.77 -43.06 7.45
C MET A 1 40.47 -42.12 6.30
N SER A 2 40.57 -42.65 5.09
CA SER A 2 40.70 -41.89 3.85
C SER A 2 39.34 -41.38 3.39
N TYR A 3 39.23 -40.06 3.20
CA TYR A 3 38.05 -39.38 2.67
C TYR A 3 38.08 -39.41 1.15
N SER A 4 37.13 -40.08 0.51
CA SER A 4 36.94 -40.08 -0.94
C SER A 4 35.88 -39.02 -1.31
N ASN A 5 36.33 -37.93 -1.94
CA ASN A 5 35.46 -36.96 -2.62
C ASN A 5 35.13 -37.50 -4.01
N SER A 6 33.84 -37.64 -4.33
CA SER A 6 33.36 -37.98 -5.67
C SER A 6 32.53 -36.81 -6.21
N THR A 7 33.16 -35.98 -7.03
CA THR A 7 32.52 -34.94 -7.85
C THR A 7 31.86 -35.61 -9.06
N VAL A 8 30.54 -35.46 -9.19
CA VAL A 8 29.80 -35.92 -10.38
C VAL A 8 29.63 -34.71 -11.30
N ASP A 9 30.26 -34.81 -12.47
CA ASP A 9 30.28 -33.80 -13.53
C ASP A 9 28.99 -33.90 -14.37
N LEU A 10 28.24 -32.80 -14.44
CA LEU A 10 26.90 -32.73 -15.03
C LEU A 10 26.91 -32.57 -16.56
N ASP A 11 28.08 -32.48 -17.20
CA ASP A 11 28.22 -32.28 -18.65
C ASP A 11 28.20 -33.58 -19.48
N THR A 12 28.20 -34.75 -18.83
CA THR A 12 28.26 -36.05 -19.54
C THR A 12 26.88 -36.62 -19.92
N LEU A 13 25.77 -36.09 -19.39
CA LEU A 13 24.42 -36.60 -19.70
C LEU A 13 23.70 -35.85 -20.83
N LEU A 14 24.23 -34.73 -21.32
CA LEU A 14 23.60 -33.97 -22.42
C LEU A 14 24.15 -34.30 -23.82
N ARG A 15 25.19 -35.15 -23.92
CA ARG A 15 25.84 -35.49 -25.21
C ARG A 15 25.38 -36.80 -25.85
N THR A 16 24.47 -37.54 -25.23
CA THR A 16 24.03 -38.89 -25.69
C THR A 16 22.66 -38.94 -26.37
N LEU A 17 22.04 -37.80 -26.68
CA LEU A 17 20.75 -37.76 -27.40
C LEU A 17 20.79 -37.01 -28.75
N THR A 18 21.98 -36.68 -29.26
CA THR A 18 22.13 -35.96 -30.53
C THR A 18 23.20 -36.59 -31.42
N GLN A 19 23.01 -37.85 -31.82
CA GLN A 19 23.66 -38.44 -32.99
C GLN A 19 23.05 -39.83 -33.22
N ASP A 20 22.12 -39.93 -34.17
CA ASP A 20 21.99 -41.05 -35.11
C ASP A 20 20.73 -40.88 -35.97
N SER A 21 20.88 -40.17 -37.09
CA SER A 21 20.29 -40.53 -38.39
C SER A 21 20.60 -39.43 -39.41
N GLU A 22 21.71 -39.61 -40.13
CA GLU A 22 21.98 -38.90 -41.38
C GLU A 22 21.26 -39.59 -42.56
N GLN A 23 20.50 -38.78 -43.29
CA GLN A 23 20.44 -38.60 -44.75
C GLN A 23 20.40 -39.81 -45.71
N VAL A 24 19.35 -39.84 -46.56
CA VAL A 24 19.47 -40.21 -47.98
C VAL A 24 18.66 -39.24 -48.87
N ALA A 25 19.43 -38.46 -49.63
CA ALA A 25 19.26 -37.77 -50.92
C ALA A 25 17.90 -37.59 -51.63
N LEU A 26 17.67 -36.31 -52.01
CA LEU A 26 17.30 -35.77 -53.33
C LEU A 26 16.28 -36.53 -54.21
N ASN A 27 15.13 -35.89 -54.41
CA ASN A 27 14.52 -35.84 -55.74
C ASN A 27 13.79 -34.50 -55.96
N THR A 28 14.30 -33.75 -56.92
CA THR A 28 13.64 -32.61 -57.56
C THR A 28 12.41 -33.11 -58.30
N ASN A 29 11.24 -32.52 -58.03
CA ASN A 29 10.24 -32.27 -59.06
C ASN A 29 9.27 -31.19 -58.58
N CYS A 30 9.33 -30.05 -59.28
CA CYS A 30 8.29 -29.04 -59.32
C CYS A 30 7.01 -29.69 -59.85
N ILE A 31 5.91 -29.61 -59.09
CA ILE A 31 4.57 -29.72 -59.68
C ILE A 31 3.84 -28.41 -59.40
N GLU A 32 3.43 -27.84 -60.52
CA GLU A 32 2.75 -26.59 -60.73
C GLU A 32 1.43 -26.49 -59.93
N ASN A 33 1.22 -25.28 -59.42
CA ASN A 33 -0.05 -24.57 -59.23
C ASN A 33 -1.33 -25.36 -59.53
N LYS A 34 -2.12 -25.61 -58.47
CA LYS A 34 -3.58 -25.43 -58.55
C LYS A 34 -3.97 -24.24 -57.70
N THR A 35 -4.20 -23.14 -58.41
CA THR A 35 -4.94 -21.96 -57.97
C THR A 35 -6.23 -22.39 -57.28
N ASN A 36 -6.30 -22.23 -55.95
CA ASN A 36 -7.58 -22.12 -55.27
C ASN A 36 -7.80 -20.64 -54.95
N VAL A 37 -8.79 -20.09 -55.63
CA VAL A 37 -9.30 -18.74 -55.49
C VAL A 37 -9.97 -18.65 -54.12
N GLN A 38 -9.25 -18.18 -53.11
CA GLN A 38 -9.86 -17.58 -51.93
C GLN A 38 -9.11 -16.31 -51.54
N ASN A 39 -9.81 -15.20 -51.79
CA ASN A 39 -9.74 -13.91 -51.10
C ASN A 39 -8.34 -13.36 -50.73
N PRO A 40 -7.80 -12.35 -51.44
CA PRO A 40 -6.48 -11.79 -51.17
C PRO A 40 -6.34 -11.10 -49.79
N LEU A 41 -7.45 -10.84 -49.09
CA LEU A 41 -7.49 -10.06 -47.85
C LEU A 41 -7.32 -10.89 -46.56
N SER A 42 -7.00 -12.19 -46.65
CA SER A 42 -6.95 -13.07 -45.47
C SER A 42 -5.58 -13.68 -45.15
N ARG A 43 -4.58 -13.58 -46.06
CA ARG A 43 -3.25 -14.18 -45.86
C ARG A 43 -2.27 -13.33 -45.06
N GLU A 44 -2.55 -12.05 -44.85
CA GLU A 44 -1.67 -11.14 -44.09
C GLU A 44 -1.74 -11.35 -42.56
N ASN A 45 -2.61 -12.25 -42.08
CA ASN A 45 -2.81 -12.53 -40.64
C ASN A 45 -2.34 -13.94 -40.20
N LEU A 46 -1.67 -14.70 -41.07
CA LEU A 46 -1.16 -16.03 -40.72
C LEU A 46 0.29 -15.92 -40.29
N LEU A 47 0.58 -16.29 -39.04
CA LEU A 47 1.94 -16.35 -38.50
C LEU A 47 2.80 -17.30 -39.36
N SER A 48 3.99 -16.85 -39.74
CA SER A 48 5.03 -17.69 -40.31
C SER A 48 5.44 -18.78 -39.30
N GLU A 49 5.98 -19.90 -39.78
CA GLU A 49 6.44 -20.99 -38.91
C GLU A 49 7.48 -20.52 -37.88
N VAL A 50 8.35 -19.58 -38.28
CA VAL A 50 9.34 -18.94 -37.40
C VAL A 50 8.66 -18.08 -36.34
N GLU A 51 7.64 -17.30 -36.72
CA GLU A 51 6.87 -16.46 -35.80
C GLU A 51 6.04 -17.29 -34.82
N ALA A 52 5.48 -18.40 -35.28
CA ALA A 52 4.74 -19.35 -34.44
C ALA A 52 5.66 -20.09 -33.46
N LEU A 53 6.91 -20.37 -33.83
CA LEU A 53 7.90 -20.91 -32.91
C LEU A 53 8.30 -19.88 -31.84
N GLU A 54 8.55 -18.63 -32.23
CA GLU A 54 8.88 -17.58 -31.27
C GLU A 54 7.70 -17.27 -30.34
N LEU A 55 6.46 -17.24 -30.86
CA LEU A 55 5.27 -17.09 -30.02
C LEU A 55 5.22 -18.17 -28.94
N ARG A 56 5.38 -19.45 -29.30
CA ARG A 56 5.42 -20.56 -28.33
C ARG A 56 6.51 -20.37 -27.27
N ARG A 57 7.70 -19.92 -27.69
CA ARG A 57 8.81 -19.66 -26.75
C ARG A 57 8.48 -18.53 -25.78
N LEU A 58 7.86 -17.47 -26.27
CA LEU A 58 7.45 -16.32 -25.47
C LEU A 58 6.31 -16.69 -24.50
N GLU A 59 5.32 -17.44 -24.96
CA GLU A 59 4.21 -17.95 -24.15
C GLU A 59 4.72 -18.86 -23.02
N ALA A 60 5.63 -19.79 -23.31
CA ALA A 60 6.24 -20.64 -22.28
C ALA A 60 6.95 -19.81 -21.18
N ARG A 61 7.61 -18.70 -21.55
CA ARG A 61 8.22 -17.78 -20.59
C ARG A 61 7.19 -17.01 -19.77
N VAL A 62 6.07 -16.61 -20.38
CA VAL A 62 4.95 -15.98 -19.67
C VAL A 62 4.34 -16.97 -18.68
N GLU A 63 4.10 -18.22 -19.08
CA GLU A 63 3.56 -19.26 -18.20
C GLU A 63 4.46 -19.53 -16.99
N LEU A 64 5.78 -19.57 -17.20
CA LEU A 64 6.74 -19.71 -16.12
C LEU A 64 6.70 -18.51 -15.16
N GLY A 65 6.62 -17.28 -15.70
CA GLY A 65 6.45 -16.07 -14.91
C GLY A 65 5.16 -16.04 -14.09
N LEU A 66 4.05 -16.53 -14.65
CA LEU A 66 2.77 -16.64 -13.94
C LEU A 66 2.81 -17.64 -12.78
N LYS A 67 3.65 -18.68 -12.86
CA LYS A 67 3.83 -19.65 -11.76
C LYS A 67 4.85 -19.20 -10.70
N ALA A 68 5.76 -18.30 -11.06
CA ALA A 68 6.87 -17.90 -10.21
C ALA A 68 6.44 -17.40 -8.81
N PHE A 69 5.35 -16.63 -8.70
CA PHE A 69 4.92 -16.12 -7.39
C PHE A 69 4.55 -17.25 -6.40
N TRP A 70 3.95 -18.33 -6.90
CA TRP A 70 3.55 -19.48 -6.08
C TRP A 70 4.77 -20.29 -5.62
N GLU A 71 5.74 -20.50 -6.51
CA GLU A 71 7.01 -21.17 -6.17
C GLU A 71 7.82 -20.36 -5.16
N ILE A 72 7.95 -19.04 -5.38
CA ILE A 72 8.63 -18.12 -4.46
C ILE A 72 7.92 -18.12 -3.11
N GLY A 73 6.59 -17.98 -3.09
CA GLY A 73 5.81 -17.98 -1.85
C GLY A 73 5.98 -19.27 -1.04
N GLN A 74 6.00 -20.43 -1.69
CA GLN A 74 6.28 -21.71 -1.03
C GLN A 74 7.70 -21.79 -0.47
N ALA A 75 8.71 -21.40 -1.26
CA ALA A 75 10.10 -21.40 -0.83
C ALA A 75 10.30 -20.47 0.38
N LEU A 76 9.73 -19.26 0.33
CA LEU A 76 9.75 -18.30 1.43
C LEU A 76 9.06 -18.86 2.69
N SER A 77 7.92 -19.55 2.55
CA SER A 77 7.26 -20.22 3.68
C SER A 77 8.19 -21.27 4.29
N GLN A 78 8.79 -22.15 3.48
CA GLN A 78 9.69 -23.18 3.99
C GLN A 78 10.93 -22.59 4.69
N ILE A 79 11.55 -21.55 4.12
CA ILE A 79 12.68 -20.84 4.74
C ILE A 79 12.27 -20.26 6.10
N ARG A 80 11.10 -19.62 6.17
CA ARG A 80 10.56 -19.02 7.39
C ARG A 80 10.28 -20.08 8.45
N ASP A 81 9.51 -21.11 8.09
CA ASP A 81 8.96 -22.10 9.01
C ASP A 81 10.06 -23.02 9.56
N LYS A 82 11.02 -23.42 8.72
CA LYS A 82 12.21 -24.19 9.15
C LYS A 82 13.33 -23.31 9.74
N ARG A 83 13.12 -21.99 9.78
CA ARG A 83 14.08 -20.98 10.25
C ARG A 83 15.46 -21.15 9.60
N LEU A 84 15.52 -21.32 8.28
CA LEU A 84 16.78 -21.54 7.53
C LEU A 84 17.62 -20.27 7.41
N TYR A 85 17.04 -19.11 7.69
CA TYR A 85 17.72 -17.81 7.71
C TYR A 85 18.59 -17.57 8.95
N ARG A 86 18.47 -18.41 9.99
CA ARG A 86 19.01 -18.16 11.34
C ARG A 86 20.53 -18.10 11.44
N GLU A 87 21.25 -18.62 10.46
CA GLU A 87 22.71 -18.60 10.43
C GLU A 87 23.26 -17.18 10.20
N THR A 88 22.57 -16.40 9.36
CA THR A 88 23.04 -15.08 8.92
C THR A 88 22.18 -13.93 9.43
N HIS A 89 20.90 -14.17 9.76
CA HIS A 89 19.94 -13.12 10.12
C HIS A 89 19.16 -13.48 11.38
N LYS A 90 18.81 -12.46 12.18
CA LYS A 90 18.07 -12.67 13.43
C LYS A 90 16.59 -12.95 13.18
N THR A 91 16.02 -12.32 12.14
CA THR A 91 14.61 -12.45 11.78
C THR A 91 14.44 -12.80 10.31
N PHE A 92 13.30 -13.39 9.97
CA PHE A 92 12.95 -13.70 8.57
C PHE A 92 12.80 -12.42 7.74
N GLU A 93 12.27 -11.36 8.35
CA GLU A 93 12.07 -10.06 7.72
C GLU A 93 13.39 -9.41 7.32
N GLU A 94 14.37 -9.43 8.23
CA GLU A 94 15.72 -8.92 7.96
C GLU A 94 16.33 -9.67 6.77
N TYR A 95 16.26 -11.00 6.78
CA TYR A 95 16.72 -11.85 5.67
C TYR A 95 16.05 -11.49 4.33
N CYS A 96 14.74 -11.27 4.31
CA CYS A 96 14.02 -10.89 3.08
C CYS A 96 14.47 -9.54 2.53
N ILE A 97 14.71 -8.57 3.41
CA ILE A 97 15.14 -7.22 3.02
C ILE A 97 16.59 -7.25 2.51
N THR A 98 17.50 -7.90 3.23
CA THR A 98 18.94 -7.88 2.91
C THR A 98 19.30 -8.77 1.73
N ARG A 99 18.72 -9.98 1.63
CA ARG A 99 19.11 -10.97 0.61
C ARG A 99 18.35 -10.80 -0.71
N TRP A 100 17.08 -10.38 -0.61
CA TRP A 100 16.13 -10.36 -1.73
C TRP A 100 15.58 -8.97 -2.04
N GLU A 101 16.01 -7.93 -1.31
CA GLU A 101 15.51 -6.55 -1.46
C GLU A 101 13.98 -6.47 -1.36
N MET A 102 13.39 -7.39 -0.60
CA MET A 102 11.95 -7.60 -0.54
C MET A 102 11.42 -7.11 0.80
N SER A 103 10.44 -6.21 0.76
CA SER A 103 9.78 -5.75 1.99
C SER A 103 9.11 -6.91 2.72
N ARG A 104 9.05 -6.82 4.06
CA ARG A 104 8.26 -7.73 4.91
C ARG A 104 6.88 -7.99 4.33
N ARG A 105 6.15 -6.92 4.00
CA ARG A 105 4.77 -7.00 3.48
C ARG A 105 4.70 -7.85 2.22
N SER A 106 5.60 -7.63 1.27
CA SER A 106 5.65 -8.37 0.00
C SER A 106 5.94 -9.85 0.23
N ALA A 107 6.90 -10.18 1.11
CA ALA A 107 7.22 -11.57 1.46
C ALA A 107 6.00 -12.31 2.05
N TYR A 108 5.31 -11.70 3.02
CA TYR A 108 4.11 -12.31 3.61
C TYR A 108 2.92 -12.38 2.65
N GLN A 109 2.80 -11.43 1.72
CA GLN A 109 1.79 -11.47 0.66
C GLN A 109 2.01 -12.66 -0.27
N LEU A 110 3.24 -12.88 -0.74
CA LEU A 110 3.59 -14.03 -1.57
C LEU A 110 3.34 -15.36 -0.84
N ILE A 111 3.74 -15.45 0.44
CA ILE A 111 3.47 -16.64 1.27
C ILE A 111 1.96 -16.88 1.41
N GLY A 112 1.19 -15.85 1.76
CA GLY A 112 -0.26 -15.96 1.92
C GLY A 112 -0.96 -16.38 0.63
N ALA A 113 -0.60 -15.77 -0.50
CA ALA A 113 -1.13 -16.13 -1.81
C ALA A 113 -0.80 -17.57 -2.20
N ALA A 114 0.43 -18.04 -1.93
CA ALA A 114 0.81 -19.42 -2.22
C ALA A 114 0.00 -20.43 -1.39
N ILE A 115 -0.27 -20.13 -0.12
CA ILE A 115 -1.14 -20.96 0.74
C ILE A 115 -2.57 -21.01 0.18
N VAL A 116 -3.13 -19.87 -0.24
CA VAL A 116 -4.46 -19.82 -0.87
C VAL A 116 -4.50 -20.69 -2.12
N VAL A 117 -3.49 -20.60 -3.00
CA VAL A 117 -3.40 -21.43 -4.21
C VAL A 117 -3.41 -22.91 -3.85
N GLU A 118 -2.65 -23.32 -2.84
CA GLU A 118 -2.63 -24.72 -2.38
C GLU A 118 -4.00 -25.17 -1.85
N ASN A 119 -4.68 -24.31 -1.08
CA ASN A 119 -6.02 -24.61 -0.55
C ASN A 119 -7.07 -24.78 -1.65
N VAL A 120 -6.99 -24.02 -2.75
CA VAL A 120 -7.95 -24.10 -3.86
C VAL A 120 -7.59 -25.16 -4.89
N ARG A 121 -6.32 -25.61 -4.94
CA ARG A 121 -5.79 -26.52 -5.97
C ARG A 121 -6.57 -27.82 -6.10
N ASN A 122 -7.04 -28.37 -4.99
CA ASN A 122 -7.74 -29.65 -4.96
C ASN A 122 -9.23 -29.55 -5.33
N CYS A 123 -9.79 -28.34 -5.43
CA CYS A 123 -11.24 -28.16 -5.58
C CYS A 123 -11.63 -27.27 -6.76
N ALA A 124 -10.68 -26.64 -7.45
CA ALA A 124 -10.94 -25.72 -8.54
C ALA A 124 -10.23 -26.16 -9.83
N GLN A 125 -10.97 -26.15 -10.93
CA GLN A 125 -10.43 -26.40 -12.27
C GLN A 125 -9.57 -25.23 -12.76
N ILE A 126 -9.87 -24.02 -12.31
CA ILE A 126 -9.14 -22.78 -12.64
C ILE A 126 -8.42 -22.31 -11.38
N LEU A 127 -7.10 -22.14 -11.47
CA LEU A 127 -6.27 -21.65 -10.38
C LEU A 127 -6.04 -20.13 -10.48
N PRO A 128 -5.75 -19.46 -9.37
CA PRO A 128 -5.28 -18.08 -9.40
C PRO A 128 -4.02 -17.96 -10.27
N LEU A 129 -4.06 -17.08 -11.27
CA LEU A 129 -2.98 -16.83 -12.22
C LEU A 129 -1.92 -15.88 -11.66
N ASN A 130 -2.26 -15.08 -10.66
CA ASN A 130 -1.33 -14.15 -10.03
C ASN A 130 -1.65 -13.95 -8.53
N GLU A 131 -0.65 -13.41 -7.83
CA GLU A 131 -0.74 -13.07 -6.40
C GLU A 131 -1.96 -12.20 -6.09
N ALA A 132 -2.28 -11.23 -6.95
CA ALA A 132 -3.35 -10.26 -6.71
C ALA A 132 -4.75 -10.89 -6.70
N GLN A 133 -4.96 -11.99 -7.45
CA GLN A 133 -6.22 -12.76 -7.41
C GLN A 133 -6.33 -13.60 -6.13
N ALA A 134 -5.22 -14.16 -5.63
CA ALA A 134 -5.23 -15.01 -4.44
C ALA A 134 -5.26 -14.19 -3.13
N ARG A 135 -4.59 -13.03 -3.10
CA ARG A 135 -4.42 -12.18 -1.92
C ARG A 135 -5.71 -11.84 -1.17
N PRO A 136 -6.85 -11.50 -1.82
CA PRO A 136 -8.07 -11.14 -1.10
C PRO A 136 -8.65 -12.29 -0.28
N LEU A 137 -8.35 -13.54 -0.63
CA LEU A 137 -8.85 -14.73 0.06
C LEU A 137 -8.05 -15.06 1.32
N VAL A 138 -6.84 -14.51 1.49
CA VAL A 138 -5.94 -14.82 2.62
C VAL A 138 -6.61 -14.58 3.99
N ALA A 139 -7.54 -13.61 4.06
CA ALA A 139 -8.27 -13.28 5.29
C ALA A 139 -9.39 -14.27 5.66
N LEU A 140 -9.76 -15.18 4.75
CA LEU A 140 -10.82 -16.16 4.98
C LEU A 140 -10.26 -17.47 5.53
N PRO A 141 -11.05 -18.23 6.31
CA PRO A 141 -10.70 -19.61 6.68
C PRO A 141 -10.52 -20.51 5.44
N PRO A 142 -9.68 -21.56 5.50
CA PRO A 142 -9.37 -22.41 4.33
C PRO A 142 -10.60 -22.99 3.60
N GLU A 143 -11.63 -23.40 4.34
CA GLU A 143 -12.92 -23.85 3.78
C GLU A 143 -13.57 -22.76 2.92
N GLN A 144 -13.68 -21.55 3.49
CA GLN A 144 -14.30 -20.41 2.82
C GLN A 144 -13.46 -19.88 1.66
N GLN A 145 -12.12 -20.04 1.69
CA GLN A 145 -11.27 -19.69 0.55
C GLN A 145 -11.66 -20.50 -0.70
N ARG A 146 -11.93 -21.79 -0.54
CA ARG A 146 -12.36 -22.67 -1.64
C ARG A 146 -13.72 -22.28 -2.19
N GLU A 147 -14.68 -22.05 -1.30
CA GLU A 147 -16.03 -21.64 -1.70
C GLU A 147 -16.04 -20.27 -2.37
N ALA A 148 -15.37 -19.29 -1.78
CA ALA A 148 -15.26 -17.95 -2.33
C ALA A 148 -14.56 -17.95 -3.69
N TRP A 149 -13.51 -18.76 -3.87
CA TRP A 149 -12.86 -18.92 -5.17
C TRP A 149 -13.79 -19.56 -6.21
N LYS A 150 -14.48 -20.64 -5.84
CA LYS A 150 -15.46 -21.29 -6.73
C LYS A 150 -16.56 -20.33 -7.16
N THR A 151 -17.08 -19.53 -6.23
CA THR A 151 -18.07 -18.48 -6.50
C THR A 151 -17.50 -17.38 -7.40
N ALA A 152 -16.26 -16.95 -7.17
CA ALA A 152 -15.61 -15.95 -8.02
C ALA A 152 -15.42 -16.45 -9.46
N VAL A 153 -15.09 -17.74 -9.64
CA VAL A 153 -14.97 -18.37 -10.97
C VAL A 153 -16.33 -18.45 -11.68
N SER A 154 -17.39 -18.86 -10.98
CA SER A 154 -18.71 -19.01 -11.59
C SER A 154 -19.40 -17.68 -11.93
N THR A 155 -19.11 -16.62 -11.18
CA THR A 155 -19.71 -15.29 -11.34
C THR A 155 -18.87 -14.33 -12.19
N ALA A 156 -17.71 -14.78 -12.69
CA ALA A 156 -16.81 -13.95 -13.48
C ALA A 156 -17.43 -13.58 -14.84
N ALA A 157 -17.54 -12.29 -15.12
CA ALA A 157 -17.96 -11.80 -16.43
C ALA A 157 -16.96 -12.24 -17.51
N ASN A 158 -17.48 -12.82 -18.60
CA ASN A 158 -16.70 -13.30 -19.75
C ASN A 158 -15.63 -14.36 -19.40
N GLY A 159 -15.79 -15.10 -18.29
CA GLY A 159 -14.85 -16.15 -17.86
C GLY A 159 -13.50 -15.64 -17.36
N LYS A 160 -13.32 -14.31 -17.23
CA LYS A 160 -12.06 -13.70 -16.75
C LYS A 160 -12.19 -13.34 -15.27
N VAL A 161 -11.54 -14.13 -14.42
CA VAL A 161 -11.49 -13.86 -12.98
C VAL A 161 -10.54 -12.69 -12.71
N THR A 162 -11.05 -11.55 -12.26
CA THR A 162 -10.22 -10.38 -11.93
C THR A 162 -9.99 -10.28 -10.42
N ALA A 163 -8.86 -9.70 -10.01
CA ALA A 163 -8.54 -9.49 -8.58
C ALA A 163 -9.61 -8.65 -7.85
N VAL A 164 -10.21 -7.67 -8.53
CA VAL A 164 -11.29 -6.82 -7.98
C VAL A 164 -12.54 -7.65 -7.71
N HIS A 165 -12.92 -8.52 -8.65
CA HIS A 165 -14.05 -9.42 -8.50
C HIS A 165 -13.86 -10.39 -7.33
N VAL A 166 -12.68 -11.02 -7.25
CA VAL A 166 -12.34 -11.93 -6.14
C VAL A 166 -12.38 -11.19 -4.80
N ALA A 167 -11.88 -9.95 -4.75
CA ALA A 167 -11.96 -9.12 -3.55
C ALA A 167 -13.39 -8.73 -3.16
N GLN A 168 -14.30 -8.60 -4.12
CA GLN A 168 -15.72 -8.41 -3.82
C GLN A 168 -16.31 -9.66 -3.17
N VAL A 169 -16.15 -10.83 -3.82
CA VAL A 169 -16.67 -12.10 -3.30
C VAL A 169 -16.10 -12.39 -1.91
N ALA A 170 -14.79 -12.21 -1.71
CA ALA A 170 -14.15 -12.44 -0.42
C ALA A 170 -14.75 -11.56 0.70
N ARG A 171 -15.10 -10.31 0.40
CA ARG A 171 -15.75 -9.40 1.36
C ARG A 171 -17.16 -9.85 1.71
N GLU A 172 -17.90 -10.42 0.77
CA GLU A 172 -19.24 -10.96 1.00
C GLU A 172 -19.19 -12.15 1.97
N TYR A 173 -18.25 -13.08 1.77
CA TYR A 173 -18.01 -14.20 2.69
C TYR A 173 -17.60 -13.72 4.09
N HIS A 174 -16.68 -12.75 4.17
CA HIS A 174 -16.27 -12.19 5.45
C HIS A 174 -17.43 -11.48 6.18
N ARG A 175 -18.37 -10.86 5.46
CA ARG A 175 -19.57 -10.25 6.06
C ARG A 175 -20.57 -11.30 6.53
N ALA A 176 -20.71 -12.40 5.80
CA ALA A 176 -21.62 -13.49 6.14
C ALA A 176 -21.12 -14.36 7.31
N SER A 177 -19.79 -14.46 7.48
CA SER A 177 -19.18 -15.26 8.56
C SER A 177 -19.17 -14.56 9.92
N VAL A 178 -19.36 -13.24 9.97
CA VAL A 178 -19.57 -12.50 11.21
C VAL A 178 -21.06 -12.61 11.55
N PRO A 179 -21.45 -13.18 12.72
CA PRO A 179 -22.85 -13.19 13.12
C PRO A 179 -23.35 -11.75 13.12
N THR A 180 -24.35 -11.48 12.29
CA THR A 180 -25.07 -10.22 12.28
C THR A 180 -25.71 -10.05 13.65
N THR A 181 -25.03 -9.37 14.58
CA THR A 181 -25.73 -8.76 15.70
C THR A 181 -26.58 -7.67 15.08
N SER A 182 -27.82 -8.05 14.75
CA SER A 182 -28.93 -7.12 14.60
C SER A 182 -28.80 -6.11 15.73
N ARG A 183 -28.56 -4.84 15.40
CA ARG A 183 -28.81 -3.73 16.32
C ARG A 183 -30.32 -3.68 16.54
N ASN A 184 -30.82 -4.56 17.39
CA ASN A 184 -32.09 -4.34 18.05
C ASN A 184 -31.84 -3.26 19.09
N LYS A 185 -32.40 -2.07 18.79
CA LYS A 185 -32.83 -1.12 19.82
C LYS A 185 -33.67 -1.88 20.84
N ASN A 186 -33.43 -1.60 22.10
CA ASN A 186 -34.16 -2.10 23.28
C ASN A 186 -33.66 -3.44 23.83
N THR A 187 -32.68 -3.36 24.71
CA THR A 187 -32.81 -4.03 26.01
C THR A 187 -32.07 -3.20 27.05
N PHE A 188 -32.81 -2.19 27.52
CA PHE A 188 -32.69 -1.70 28.88
C PHE A 188 -32.98 -2.88 29.82
N ASP A 189 -32.40 -2.76 31.01
CA ASP A 189 -32.67 -3.55 32.22
C ASP A 189 -31.89 -4.85 32.45
N GLN A 190 -31.16 -4.78 33.56
CA GLN A 190 -30.61 -5.84 34.39
C GLN A 190 -29.21 -6.33 34.03
N GLN A 191 -28.23 -5.49 34.39
CA GLN A 191 -27.23 -5.91 35.37
C GLN A 191 -26.74 -4.70 36.19
N LYS A 192 -27.68 -4.13 36.96
CA LYS A 192 -27.36 -3.54 38.27
C LYS A 192 -27.47 -4.66 39.28
N GLN A 193 -26.35 -5.13 39.81
CA GLN A 193 -26.13 -5.40 41.24
C GLN A 193 -24.75 -6.00 41.46
N SER A 194 -23.76 -5.12 41.42
CA SER A 194 -22.61 -5.14 42.32
C SER A 194 -22.19 -3.69 42.48
N ALA A 195 -22.90 -3.01 43.37
CA ALA A 195 -22.55 -1.67 43.80
C ALA A 195 -21.27 -1.75 44.63
N LYS A 196 -20.19 -1.17 44.10
CA LYS A 196 -19.22 -0.33 44.82
C LYS A 196 -18.28 0.33 43.80
N ASN A 197 -18.59 1.58 43.49
CA ASN A 197 -17.71 2.64 42.96
C ASN A 197 -16.81 2.33 41.75
N SER A 198 -17.34 2.53 40.54
CA SER A 198 -16.52 3.02 39.42
C SER A 198 -17.44 3.62 38.35
N THR A 199 -17.56 4.94 38.37
CA THR A 199 -17.96 5.74 37.21
C THR A 199 -17.16 5.25 36.00
N PRO A 200 -17.75 4.96 34.82
CA PRO A 200 -16.95 4.67 33.64
C PRO A 200 -16.24 5.98 33.28
N SER A 201 -15.00 6.13 33.75
CA SER A 201 -14.13 7.22 33.36
C SER A 201 -13.75 6.99 31.91
N ILE A 202 -14.56 7.55 31.01
CA ILE A 202 -14.15 7.74 29.62
C ILE A 202 -13.00 8.72 29.67
N THR A 203 -11.78 8.20 29.79
CA THR A 203 -10.58 9.01 29.83
C THR A 203 -10.35 9.61 28.44
N PRO A 204 -10.09 10.93 28.35
CA PRO A 204 -9.70 11.55 27.10
C PRO A 204 -8.47 10.86 26.51
N SER A 205 -8.51 10.48 25.24
CA SER A 205 -7.35 9.95 24.52
C SER A 205 -7.22 10.59 23.14
N CYS A 206 -6.01 10.70 22.61
CA CYS A 206 -5.82 11.14 21.23
C CYS A 206 -6.51 10.18 20.26
N TRP A 207 -6.65 8.89 20.60
CA TRP A 207 -7.30 7.86 19.79
C TRP A 207 -8.81 8.02 19.68
N ASN A 208 -9.47 8.48 20.75
CA ASN A 208 -10.90 8.78 20.76
C ASN A 208 -11.21 10.25 20.42
N CYS A 209 -10.19 11.05 20.09
CA CYS A 209 -10.36 12.43 19.64
C CYS A 209 -10.93 12.50 18.21
N SER A 210 -11.78 13.49 17.96
CA SER A 210 -12.35 13.76 16.62
C SER A 210 -11.30 14.26 15.63
N HIS A 211 -10.24 14.89 16.13
CA HIS A 211 -9.13 15.45 15.34
C HIS A 211 -7.98 14.46 15.11
N CYS A 212 -8.14 13.20 15.53
CA CYS A 212 -7.18 12.14 15.24
C CYS A 212 -7.13 11.82 13.75
N SER A 213 -5.92 11.79 13.17
CA SER A 213 -5.71 11.31 11.80
C SER A 213 -6.25 9.89 11.63
N ARG A 214 -6.88 9.64 10.47
CA ARG A 214 -7.30 8.30 10.06
C ARG A 214 -6.21 7.58 9.25
N GLU A 215 -5.14 8.28 8.90
CA GLU A 215 -4.03 7.77 8.10
C GLU A 215 -2.89 7.32 9.03
N PHE A 216 -2.36 6.13 8.77
CA PHE A 216 -1.23 5.59 9.51
C PHE A 216 0.03 6.40 9.19
N VAL A 217 0.69 6.91 10.23
CA VAL A 217 1.98 7.58 10.08
C VAL A 217 3.08 6.52 9.94
N ASP A 218 4.06 6.75 9.05
CA ASP A 218 5.11 5.79 8.68
C ASP A 218 5.98 5.30 9.86
N ASN A 219 5.96 5.99 11.00
CA ASN A 219 6.69 5.63 12.20
C ASN A 219 5.71 5.47 13.39
N PRO A 220 5.70 4.32 14.09
CA PRO A 220 4.82 4.07 15.24
C PRO A 220 5.05 5.01 16.43
N GLN A 221 6.16 5.76 16.44
CA GLN A 221 6.48 6.77 17.45
C GLN A 221 5.89 8.15 17.12
N ASN A 222 5.26 8.31 15.96
CA ASN A 222 4.63 9.56 15.54
C ASN A 222 3.11 9.38 15.35
N PHE A 223 2.38 10.45 15.64
CA PHE A 223 0.93 10.53 15.53
C PHE A 223 0.54 11.84 14.89
N TYR A 224 -0.48 11.85 14.03
CA TYR A 224 -0.92 13.08 13.39
C TYR A 224 -2.28 13.52 13.94
N CYS A 225 -2.35 14.77 14.42
CA CYS A 225 -3.55 15.46 14.83
C CYS A 225 -3.89 16.52 13.79
N TYR A 226 -5.12 16.55 13.27
CA TYR A 226 -5.54 17.56 12.29
C TYR A 226 -5.53 19.00 12.83
N GLN A 227 -5.45 19.19 14.15
CA GLN A 227 -5.37 20.52 14.79
C GLN A 227 -3.95 20.89 15.22
N LEU A 228 -3.13 19.93 15.65
CA LEU A 228 -1.81 20.18 16.23
C LEU A 228 -0.64 19.64 15.37
N GLY A 229 -0.93 19.07 14.21
CA GLY A 229 0.08 18.49 13.31
C GLY A 229 0.68 17.18 13.83
N LYS A 230 1.96 16.94 13.51
CA LYS A 230 2.68 15.72 13.87
C LYS A 230 3.19 15.79 15.32
N LEU A 231 2.76 14.85 16.13
CA LEU A 231 3.05 14.70 17.56
C LEU A 231 3.89 13.43 17.79
N ASN A 232 4.88 13.50 18.68
CA ASN A 232 5.79 12.37 18.99
C ASN A 232 5.43 11.71 20.35
N PHE A 233 5.47 10.38 20.44
CA PHE A 233 5.16 9.60 21.65
C PHE A 233 6.30 9.50 22.68
N ILE A 234 7.50 10.03 22.41
CA ILE A 234 8.67 9.88 23.30
C ILE A 234 8.48 10.60 24.64
N GLU A 235 7.88 11.80 24.65
CA GLU A 235 7.79 12.63 25.86
C GLU A 235 6.45 12.49 26.60
N LYS A 236 5.36 12.30 25.86
CA LYS A 236 3.99 12.17 26.40
C LYS A 236 3.20 11.14 25.60
N ASN A 237 2.33 10.38 26.25
CA ASN A 237 1.45 9.43 25.58
C ASN A 237 0.14 10.10 25.11
N GLY A 238 -0.64 9.38 24.29
CA GLY A 238 -1.89 9.90 23.72
C GLY A 238 -2.99 10.22 24.75
N ASN A 239 -2.95 9.65 25.95
CA ASN A 239 -3.94 9.94 26.99
C ASN A 239 -3.57 11.21 27.74
N GLN A 240 -2.29 11.38 28.08
CA GLN A 240 -1.76 12.59 28.72
C GLN A 240 -1.99 13.83 27.84
N ARG A 241 -1.68 13.73 26.54
CA ARG A 241 -1.94 14.82 25.60
C ARG A 241 -3.41 15.19 25.49
N ALA A 242 -4.30 14.20 25.51
CA ALA A 242 -5.73 14.46 25.42
C ALA A 242 -6.28 15.13 26.69
N ALA A 243 -5.75 14.77 27.86
CA ALA A 243 -6.11 15.42 29.12
C ALA A 243 -5.65 16.88 29.18
N GLU A 244 -4.54 17.22 28.52
CA GLU A 244 -3.97 18.58 28.48
C GLU A 244 -4.44 19.40 27.26
N CYS A 245 -5.25 18.82 26.35
CA CYS A 245 -5.62 19.47 25.09
C CYS A 245 -6.92 20.26 25.21
N GLU A 246 -6.81 21.58 25.10
CA GLU A 246 -7.96 22.51 25.13
C GLU A 246 -8.92 22.36 23.93
N LEU A 247 -8.44 21.74 22.84
CA LEU A 247 -9.18 21.45 21.61
C LEU A 247 -9.75 20.02 21.58
N TRP A 248 -9.64 19.27 22.68
CA TRP A 248 -10.08 17.88 22.71
C TRP A 248 -11.60 17.76 22.54
N THR A 249 -12.02 16.88 21.65
CA THR A 249 -13.43 16.60 21.37
C THR A 249 -13.64 15.12 21.10
N TYR A 250 -14.66 14.51 21.69
CA TYR A 250 -14.90 13.08 21.58
C TYR A 250 -15.46 12.69 20.20
N ARG A 251 -14.96 11.58 19.65
CA ARG A 251 -15.47 11.01 18.41
C ARG A 251 -16.89 10.45 18.61
N GLY A 252 -17.88 11.16 18.08
CA GLY A 252 -19.30 10.77 18.17
C GLY A 252 -20.08 11.41 19.32
N GLY A 253 -19.54 12.44 19.98
CA GLY A 253 -20.28 13.23 20.96
C GLY A 253 -21.43 14.02 20.33
N GLU A 254 -22.51 14.22 21.09
CA GLU A 254 -23.68 14.98 20.64
C GLU A 254 -23.33 16.44 20.29
N SER A 255 -24.10 16.95 19.32
CA SER A 255 -23.91 18.12 18.47
C SER A 255 -23.63 19.47 19.17
N ALA A 256 -23.68 19.56 20.49
CA ALA A 256 -23.48 20.80 21.24
C ALA A 256 -22.00 21.14 21.51
N GLN A 257 -21.09 20.17 21.49
CA GLN A 257 -19.64 20.40 21.68
C GLN A 257 -18.88 20.67 20.37
N ILE A 258 -19.56 20.54 19.23
CA ILE A 258 -18.99 20.70 17.87
C ILE A 258 -18.87 22.19 17.47
N LYS A 259 -19.34 23.11 18.30
CA LYS A 259 -19.21 24.57 18.11
C LYS A 259 -18.18 25.20 19.05
N LYS A 260 -16.93 24.74 18.97
CA LYS A 260 -15.80 25.67 19.13
C LYS A 260 -15.23 25.89 17.72
N PRO A 261 -14.92 27.14 17.33
CA PRO A 261 -14.70 27.49 15.95
C PRO A 261 -13.64 26.57 15.35
N ARG A 262 -13.99 25.92 14.23
CA ARG A 262 -12.99 25.38 13.31
C ARG A 262 -12.13 26.56 12.93
N LEU A 263 -10.97 26.72 13.57
CA LEU A 263 -9.93 27.56 13.01
C LEU A 263 -9.65 26.96 11.62
N PRO A 264 -9.84 27.73 10.54
CA PRO A 264 -9.68 27.21 9.19
C PRO A 264 -8.28 26.61 9.10
N LEU A 265 -8.15 25.48 8.36
CA LEU A 265 -6.85 25.01 7.93
C LEU A 265 -6.09 26.25 7.44
N ARG A 266 -4.97 26.59 8.09
CA ARG A 266 -4.06 27.56 7.49
C ARG A 266 -3.65 26.93 6.18
N GLU A 267 -4.18 27.44 5.07
CA GLU A 267 -3.78 27.08 3.72
C GLU A 267 -2.27 27.32 3.67
N THR A 268 -1.50 26.25 3.79
CA THR A 268 -0.05 26.30 3.74
C THR A 268 0.33 25.95 2.31
N PHE A 269 1.21 26.77 1.72
CA PHE A 269 1.80 26.50 0.42
C PHE A 269 3.31 26.33 0.59
N THR A 270 3.94 25.58 -0.32
CA THR A 270 5.39 25.37 -0.29
C THR A 270 6.08 26.46 -1.10
N LEU A 271 6.99 27.21 -0.47
CA LEU A 271 7.86 28.17 -1.13
C LEU A 271 9.28 27.61 -1.19
N THR A 272 9.84 27.48 -2.39
CA THR A 272 11.24 27.05 -2.59
C THR A 272 12.07 28.26 -3.00
N LEU A 273 13.09 28.61 -2.19
CA LEU A 273 14.00 29.73 -2.44
C LEU A 273 15.41 29.20 -2.71
N GLN A 274 16.08 29.76 -3.71
CA GLN A 274 17.51 29.54 -3.95
C GLN A 274 18.25 30.73 -3.39
N LEU A 275 18.99 30.53 -2.31
CA LEU A 275 19.79 31.57 -1.64
C LEU A 275 21.29 31.32 -1.87
N PRO A 276 22.10 32.38 -1.90
CA PRO A 276 23.55 32.25 -1.92
C PRO A 276 24.08 31.36 -0.77
N ALA A 277 25.04 30.48 -1.08
CA ALA A 277 25.52 29.44 -0.15
C ALA A 277 26.25 30.00 1.07
N ASP A 278 26.80 31.21 0.97
CA ASP A 278 27.46 31.96 2.03
C ASP A 278 26.49 32.40 3.15
N LEU A 279 25.19 32.48 2.87
CA LEU A 279 24.18 32.82 3.88
C LEU A 279 23.79 31.63 4.77
N GLN A 280 24.09 30.41 4.35
CA GLN A 280 23.72 29.20 5.09
C GLN A 280 24.27 29.17 6.54
N PRO A 281 25.58 29.39 6.79
CA PRO A 281 26.11 29.40 8.16
C PRO A 281 25.52 30.53 9.00
N LEU A 282 25.34 31.72 8.41
CA LEU A 282 24.77 32.88 9.10
C LEU A 282 23.32 32.64 9.56
N ILE A 283 22.51 32.01 8.71
CA ILE A 283 21.13 31.64 9.04
C ILE A 283 21.09 30.57 10.13
N GLN A 284 22.01 29.60 10.10
CA GLN A 284 22.09 28.56 11.13
C GLN A 284 22.46 29.13 12.50
N ASP A 285 23.42 30.04 12.54
CA ASP A 285 23.83 30.71 13.78
C ASP A 285 22.72 31.60 14.34
N ALA A 286 22.07 32.39 13.50
CA ALA A 286 20.94 33.24 13.92
C ALA A 286 19.73 32.43 14.42
N ALA A 287 19.45 31.28 13.79
CA ALA A 287 18.42 30.36 14.25
C ALA A 287 18.76 29.77 15.63
N LYS A 288 20.02 29.39 15.83
CA LYS A 288 20.53 28.84 17.09
C LYS A 288 20.50 29.86 18.23
N GLU A 289 20.89 31.11 17.97
CA GLU A 289 20.78 32.21 18.94
C GLU A 289 19.34 32.48 19.35
N SER A 290 18.40 32.30 18.41
CA SER A 290 16.97 32.43 18.66
C SER A 290 16.34 31.18 19.31
N GLY A 291 17.11 30.11 19.52
CA GLY A 291 16.63 28.83 20.07
C GLY A 291 15.66 28.08 19.15
N LEU A 292 15.66 28.38 17.85
CA LEU A 292 14.74 27.80 16.86
C LEU A 292 15.48 26.91 15.86
N VAL A 293 14.76 25.94 15.28
CA VAL A 293 15.26 25.20 14.11
C VAL A 293 15.24 26.14 12.90
N VAL A 294 16.20 25.99 11.99
CA VAL A 294 16.37 26.87 10.81
C VAL A 294 15.05 27.13 10.06
N VAL A 295 14.24 26.09 9.85
CA VAL A 295 12.96 26.21 9.13
C VAL A 295 11.97 27.10 9.88
N ASP A 296 11.85 26.92 11.20
CA ASP A 296 10.95 27.70 12.04
C ASP A 296 11.42 29.14 12.20
N TRP A 297 12.75 29.33 12.26
CA TRP A 297 13.37 30.66 12.28
C TRP A 297 13.10 31.42 10.97
N VAL A 298 13.30 30.79 9.82
CA VAL A 298 12.99 31.40 8.50
C VAL A 298 11.50 31.73 8.38
N ALA A 299 10.62 30.82 8.80
CA ALA A 299 9.17 31.07 8.79
C ALA A 299 8.79 32.27 9.69
N LYS A 300 9.43 32.40 10.86
CA LYS A 300 9.24 33.54 11.77
C LYS A 300 9.70 34.85 11.13
N VAL A 301 10.91 34.89 10.57
CA VAL A 301 11.46 36.08 9.91
C VAL A 301 10.59 36.51 8.72
N LEU A 302 10.15 35.57 7.88
CA LEU A 302 9.25 35.85 6.77
C LEU A 302 7.89 36.39 7.26
N SER A 303 7.35 35.79 8.33
CA SER A 303 6.10 36.27 8.92
C SER A 303 6.25 37.70 9.44
N GLU A 304 7.29 37.97 10.23
CA GLU A 304 7.58 39.30 10.78
C GLU A 304 7.80 40.34 9.67
N ALA A 305 8.54 40.01 8.62
CA ALA A 305 8.74 40.90 7.47
C ALA A 305 7.43 41.23 6.75
N VAL A 306 6.59 40.23 6.51
CA VAL A 306 5.28 40.41 5.85
C VAL A 306 4.33 41.23 6.74
N PHE A 307 4.24 40.94 8.04
CA PHE A 307 3.39 41.72 8.95
C PHE A 307 3.87 43.18 9.11
N THR A 308 5.18 43.41 9.08
CA THR A 308 5.76 44.76 9.16
C THR A 308 5.44 45.59 7.91
N SER A 309 5.39 44.97 6.72
CA SER A 309 5.00 45.63 5.46
C SER A 309 3.52 46.05 5.40
N HIS A 310 2.62 45.30 6.04
CA HIS A 310 1.20 45.67 6.13
C HIS A 310 0.95 46.84 7.09
N ALA A 311 1.75 46.98 8.15
CA ALA A 311 1.67 48.11 9.06
C ALA A 311 2.10 49.44 8.38
N THR A 312 3.04 49.39 7.43
CA THR A 312 3.50 50.57 6.67
C THR A 312 2.59 50.94 5.49
N GLN A 313 1.84 49.99 4.92
CA GLN A 313 0.84 50.30 3.88
C GLN A 313 -0.47 50.85 4.47
N SER A 314 -0.86 50.44 5.68
CA SER A 314 -2.08 50.95 6.32
C SER A 314 -1.96 52.41 6.81
N THR A 315 -0.74 52.93 6.99
CA THR A 315 -0.51 54.35 7.30
C THR A 315 -0.50 55.23 6.06
N HIS A 316 -0.28 54.68 4.85
CA HIS A 316 -0.27 55.45 3.61
C HIS A 316 -1.64 55.53 2.90
N ILE A 317 -2.60 54.66 3.26
CA ILE A 317 -3.98 54.72 2.73
C ILE A 317 -4.88 55.65 3.57
N HIS A 318 -4.49 55.98 4.81
CA HIS A 318 -5.27 56.85 5.69
C HIS A 318 -4.86 58.34 5.64
N GLN A 319 -3.90 58.71 4.78
CA GLN A 319 -3.44 60.10 4.60
C GLN A 319 -3.92 60.77 3.29
N ASP A 320 -4.58 60.05 2.39
CA ASP A 320 -5.13 60.60 1.12
C ASP A 320 -6.66 60.75 1.12
N PHE A 321 -7.31 60.75 2.29
CA PHE A 321 -8.71 61.18 2.45
C PHE A 321 -8.84 62.30 3.49
N ILE A 322 -8.19 63.43 3.21
CA ILE A 322 -8.64 64.74 3.68
C ILE A 322 -8.72 65.63 2.44
N ASP A 323 -9.90 65.70 1.81
CA ASP A 323 -10.52 67.00 1.55
C ASP A 323 -11.98 66.84 1.17
N VAL A 324 -12.83 67.70 1.74
CA VAL A 324 -13.87 68.51 1.09
C VAL A 324 -14.85 68.94 2.17
N SER A 325 -14.63 70.18 2.59
CA SER A 325 -15.52 71.05 3.35
C SER A 325 -16.96 71.02 2.83
N GLY A 326 -17.91 70.74 3.71
CA GLY A 326 -19.32 71.05 3.48
C GLY A 326 -19.56 72.54 3.67
N SER A 327 -19.84 73.24 2.58
CA SER A 327 -20.53 74.53 2.58
C SER A 327 -21.78 74.36 1.71
N GLU A 328 -22.97 74.51 2.29
CA GLU A 328 -24.01 75.44 1.81
C GLU A 328 -25.34 75.26 2.58
N VAL A 329 -25.76 76.37 3.20
CA VAL A 329 -27.10 76.98 3.14
C VAL A 329 -28.32 76.17 3.64
N ALA A 330 -28.83 76.59 4.79
CA ALA A 330 -30.19 77.14 4.93
C ALA A 330 -30.20 78.18 6.06
#